data_AF-A0A854NDH4-F1
#
_entry.id   AF-A0A854NDH4-F1
#
_cell.length_a   1.000
_cell.length_b   1.000
_cell.length_c   1.000
_cell.angle_alpha   90.00
_cell.angle_beta   90.00
_cell.angle_gamma   90.00
#
_symmetry.space_group_name_H-M   'P 1'
#
loop_
_entity.id
_entity.type
_entity.pdbx_description
1 polymer ?
#
loop_
_entity_poly.entity_id
_entity_poly.type
_entity_poly.pdbx_seq_one_letter_code
_entity_poly.pdbx_strand_id
1 'polypeptide(L)'
;MPRLSPFDNPHDVGRKESPIPSYLQYIAVAAFVGIVVSSGIFAFTEHWRRATFALGVALLFLAVLRIVCDSKILGVLAVRSVVFDVAFSLVVGGMMVFLSYSIDSLGS
;
A
#
# COMPACT_ATOMS: atom_id res chain seq x y z
N MET A 1 16.92 12.64 23.73
CA MET A 1 15.87 12.25 22.76
C MET A 1 16.43 12.45 21.36
N PRO A 2 16.28 11.50 20.42
CA PRO A 2 16.66 11.73 19.02
C PRO A 2 15.89 12.94 18.49
N ARG A 3 16.58 13.85 17.79
CA ARG A 3 15.95 15.03 17.21
C ARG A 3 15.25 14.61 15.92
N LEU A 4 13.94 14.38 15.98
CA LEU A 4 13.10 14.04 14.82
C LEU A 4 13.01 15.24 13.88
N SER A 5 13.20 15.04 12.57
CA SER A 5 12.82 16.04 11.58
C SER A 5 11.29 16.06 11.42
N PRO A 6 10.69 17.16 10.96
CA PRO A 6 9.23 17.24 10.72
C PRO A 6 8.69 16.17 9.75
N PHE A 7 9.56 15.56 8.95
CA PHE A 7 9.20 14.52 7.97
C PHE A 7 9.46 13.10 8.47
N ASP A 8 10.06 12.94 9.65
CA ASP A 8 10.28 11.61 10.23
C ASP A 8 9.01 11.12 10.92
N ASN A 9 8.63 9.87 10.67
CA ASN A 9 7.52 9.25 11.35
C ASN A 9 7.87 9.02 12.84
N PRO A 10 7.12 9.61 13.80
CA PRO A 10 7.39 9.47 15.23
C PRO A 10 7.32 8.03 15.74
N HIS A 11 6.60 7.15 15.04
CA HIS A 11 6.43 5.75 15.41
C HIS A 11 7.60 4.84 15.02
N ASP A 12 8.60 5.34 14.28
CA ASP A 12 9.78 4.56 13.87
C ASP A 12 11.01 4.78 14.77
N VAL A 13 10.87 5.49 15.89
CA VAL A 13 11.96 5.70 16.84
C VAL A 13 12.49 4.35 17.36
N GLY A 14 13.76 4.05 17.06
CA GLY A 14 14.41 2.81 17.48
C GLY A 14 14.16 1.61 16.54
N ARG A 15 13.45 1.80 15.42
CA ARG A 15 13.30 0.76 14.40
C ARG A 15 14.60 0.58 13.63
N LYS A 16 14.98 -0.68 13.37
CA LYS A 16 16.13 -1.01 12.51
C LYS A 16 15.82 -0.66 11.06
N GLU A 17 16.79 -0.10 10.37
CA GLU A 17 16.73 0.15 8.91
C GLU A 17 16.53 -1.16 8.15
N SER A 18 15.81 -1.07 7.03
CA SER A 18 15.57 -2.21 6.16
C SER A 18 16.90 -2.77 5.62
N PRO A 19 17.06 -4.11 5.56
CA PRO A 19 18.20 -4.71 4.88
C PRO A 19 18.11 -4.59 3.34
N ILE A 20 16.97 -4.14 2.81
CA ILE A 20 16.74 -4.06 1.36
C ILE A 20 17.35 -2.76 0.81
N PRO A 21 18.15 -2.84 -0.27
CA PRO A 21 18.73 -1.65 -0.87
C PRO A 21 17.65 -0.69 -1.38
N SER A 22 17.87 0.61 -1.21
CA SER A 22 16.88 1.66 -1.44
C SER A 22 16.31 1.66 -2.86
N TYR A 23 17.09 1.30 -3.88
CA TYR A 23 16.59 1.25 -5.26
C TYR A 23 15.48 0.21 -5.45
N LEU A 24 15.56 -0.96 -4.78
CA LEU A 24 14.50 -1.98 -4.81
C LEU A 24 13.25 -1.48 -4.11
N GLN A 25 13.41 -0.72 -3.01
CA GLN A 25 12.28 -0.11 -2.32
C GLN A 25 11.55 0.90 -3.24
N TYR A 26 12.29 1.75 -3.95
CA TYR A 26 11.70 2.68 -4.93
C TYR A 26 11.02 1.97 -6.10
N ILE A 27 11.61 0.89 -6.63
CA ILE A 27 10.98 0.07 -7.67
C ILE A 27 9.66 -0.52 -7.15
N ALA A 28 9.64 -1.02 -5.91
CA ALA A 28 8.45 -1.57 -5.30
C ALA A 28 7.36 -0.50 -5.08
N VAL A 29 7.74 0.72 -4.66
CA VAL A 29 6.84 1.87 -4.59
C VAL A 29 6.30 2.25 -5.97
N ALA A 30 7.14 2.28 -7.00
CA ALA A 30 6.70 2.56 -8.37
C ALA A 30 5.72 1.49 -8.87
N ALA A 31 5.95 0.21 -8.55
CA ALA A 31 5.01 -0.87 -8.85
C ALA A 31 3.66 -0.67 -8.13
N PHE A 32 3.68 -0.29 -6.85
CA PHE A 32 2.46 0.05 -6.11
C PHE A 32 1.68 1.19 -6.77
N VAL A 33 2.35 2.28 -7.14
CA VAL A 33 1.74 3.40 -7.87
C VAL A 33 1.15 2.92 -9.20
N GLY A 34 1.85 2.06 -9.94
CA GLY A 34 1.34 1.47 -11.17
C GLY A 34 0.04 0.69 -10.98
N ILE A 35 -0.08 -0.10 -9.91
CA ILE A 35 -1.32 -0.82 -9.59
C ILE A 35 -2.44 0.17 -9.26
N VAL A 36 -2.19 1.20 -8.45
CA VAL A 36 -3.19 2.24 -8.14
C VAL A 36 -3.65 2.99 -9.39
N VAL A 37 -2.73 3.35 -10.27
CA VAL A 37 -3.07 4.00 -11.56
C VAL A 37 -3.91 3.06 -12.42
N SER A 38 -3.58 1.78 -12.50
CA SER A 38 -4.37 0.79 -13.24
C SER A 38 -5.78 0.65 -12.68
N SER A 39 -5.93 0.67 -11.35
CA SER A 39 -7.24 0.72 -10.69
C SER A 39 -8.02 1.97 -11.08
N GLY A 40 -7.38 3.13 -11.12
CA GLY A 40 -8.01 4.37 -11.57
C GLY A 40 -8.52 4.26 -13.00
N ILE A 41 -7.72 3.71 -13.92
CA ILE A 41 -8.12 3.48 -15.31
C ILE A 41 -9.34 2.55 -15.38
N PHE A 42 -9.38 1.46 -14.63
CA PHE A 42 -10.56 0.59 -14.57
C PHE A 42 -11.79 1.30 -14.01
N ALA A 43 -11.61 2.20 -13.03
CA ALA A 43 -12.72 2.97 -12.49
C ALA A 43 -13.30 3.94 -13.53
N PHE A 44 -12.46 4.56 -14.36
CA PHE A 44 -12.90 5.46 -15.43
C PHE A 44 -13.50 4.76 -16.65
N THR A 45 -13.28 3.44 -16.80
CA THR A 45 -13.75 2.65 -17.95
C THR A 45 -14.96 1.78 -17.60
N GLU A 46 -15.73 2.16 -16.58
CA GLU A 46 -16.93 1.43 -16.09
C GLU A 46 -16.64 0.00 -15.62
N HIS A 47 -15.37 -0.36 -15.40
CA HIS A 47 -14.94 -1.66 -14.89
C HIS A 47 -14.77 -1.62 -13.37
N TRP A 48 -15.80 -1.17 -12.65
CA TRP A 48 -15.76 -0.91 -11.20
C TRP A 48 -15.21 -2.10 -10.40
N ARG A 49 -15.58 -3.33 -10.78
CA ARG A 49 -15.14 -4.54 -10.08
C ARG A 49 -13.64 -4.78 -10.25
N ARG A 50 -13.12 -4.63 -11.47
CA ARG A 50 -11.68 -4.74 -11.75
C ARG A 50 -10.90 -3.64 -11.05
N ALA A 51 -11.47 -2.43 -10.97
CA ALA A 51 -10.91 -1.32 -10.20
C ALA A 51 -10.82 -1.67 -8.71
N THR A 52 -11.92 -2.08 -8.08
CA THR A 52 -11.96 -2.47 -6.66
C THR A 52 -11.00 -3.62 -6.37
N PHE A 53 -10.90 -4.60 -7.26
CA PHE A 53 -9.95 -5.70 -7.12
C PHE A 53 -8.50 -5.21 -7.16
N ALA A 54 -8.14 -4.40 -8.17
CA ALA A 54 -6.80 -3.86 -8.32
C ALA A 54 -6.40 -2.97 -7.13
N LEU A 55 -7.31 -2.10 -6.65
CA LEU A 55 -7.06 -1.29 -5.46
C LEU A 55 -6.93 -2.14 -4.19
N GLY A 56 -7.75 -3.19 -4.05
CA GLY A 56 -7.62 -4.15 -2.95
C GLY A 56 -6.25 -4.84 -2.95
N VAL A 57 -5.79 -5.31 -4.11
CA VAL A 57 -4.44 -5.86 -4.29
C VAL A 57 -3.37 -4.83 -3.97
N ALA A 58 -3.55 -3.56 -4.38
CA ALA A 58 -2.62 -2.48 -4.05
C ALA A 58 -2.50 -2.28 -2.53
N LEU A 59 -3.60 -2.34 -1.78
CA LEU A 59 -3.57 -2.24 -0.31
C LEU A 59 -2.88 -3.45 0.33
N LEU A 60 -3.15 -4.66 -0.14
CA LEU A 60 -2.44 -5.86 0.33
C LEU A 60 -0.93 -5.75 0.05
N PHE A 61 -0.56 -5.24 -1.13
CA PHE A 61 0.84 -5.00 -1.47
C PHE A 61 1.46 -3.89 -0.59
N LEU A 62 0.72 -2.82 -0.31
CA LEU A 62 1.15 -1.76 0.60
C LEU A 62 1.43 -2.29 2.02
N ALA A 63 0.65 -3.25 2.50
CA ALA A 63 0.92 -3.92 3.77
C ALA A 63 2.29 -4.61 3.77
N VAL A 64 2.65 -5.29 2.68
CA VAL A 64 3.99 -5.89 2.52
C VAL A 64 5.07 -4.81 2.48
N LEU A 65 4.87 -3.75 1.69
CA LEU A 65 5.82 -2.64 1.62
C LEU A 65 6.05 -1.99 2.98
N ARG A 66 5.01 -1.87 3.83
CA ARG A 66 5.12 -1.26 5.15
C ARG A 66 6.02 -2.04 6.11
N ILE A 67 6.07 -3.37 5.95
CA ILE A 67 6.95 -4.25 6.72
C ILE A 67 8.38 -4.15 6.22
N VAL A 68 8.55 -4.12 4.89
CA VAL A 68 9.83 -4.34 4.23
C VAL A 68 10.60 -3.05 3.92
N CYS A 69 9.93 -1.95 3.62
CA CYS A 69 10.55 -0.69 3.22
C CYS A 69 10.69 0.28 4.41
N ASP A 70 11.66 1.16 4.32
CA ASP A 70 11.87 2.24 5.29
C ASP A 70 10.79 3.31 5.14
N SER A 71 10.30 3.82 6.26
CA SER A 71 9.27 4.86 6.27
C SER A 71 9.70 6.14 5.58
N LYS A 72 11.00 6.44 5.53
CA LYS A 72 11.55 7.58 4.80
C LYS A 72 11.33 7.48 3.28
N ILE A 73 11.35 6.26 2.74
CA ILE A 73 11.12 5.99 1.32
C ILE A 73 9.63 5.92 1.03
N LEU A 74 8.84 5.32 1.93
CA LEU A 74 7.38 5.28 1.81
C LEU A 74 6.72 6.66 1.97
N GLY A 75 7.36 7.58 2.71
CA GLY A 75 6.93 8.96 2.86
C GLY A 75 5.50 9.07 3.39
N VAL A 76 4.62 9.70 2.61
CA VAL A 76 3.21 9.92 2.98
C VAL A 76 2.39 8.63 3.16
N LEU A 77 2.89 7.50 2.66
CA LEU A 77 2.25 6.19 2.87
C LEU A 77 2.51 5.62 4.28
N ALA A 78 3.45 6.21 5.02
CA ALA A 78 3.78 5.87 6.40
C ALA A 78 3.03 6.79 7.38
N VAL A 79 1.73 6.56 7.57
CA VAL A 79 0.85 7.50 8.30
C VAL A 79 0.96 7.36 9.82
N ARG A 80 1.04 6.12 10.33
CA ARG A 80 1.09 5.88 11.78
C ARG A 80 2.13 4.80 12.12
N SER A 81 1.76 3.80 12.91
CA SER A 81 2.63 2.67 13.24
C SER A 81 2.50 1.60 12.18
N VAL A 82 3.59 0.85 11.97
CA VAL A 82 3.63 -0.27 11.00
C VAL A 82 2.49 -1.25 11.23
N VAL A 83 2.27 -1.64 12.50
CA VAL A 83 1.23 -2.61 12.85
C VAL A 83 -0.16 -2.10 12.46
N PHE A 84 -0.46 -0.84 12.72
CA PHE A 84 -1.74 -0.25 12.37
C PHE A 84 -1.92 -0.17 10.85
N ASP A 85 -0.93 0.38 10.14
CA ASP A 85 -0.98 0.55 8.69
C ASP A 85 -1.12 -0.80 7.97
N VAL A 86 -0.39 -1.84 8.42
CA VAL A 86 -0.48 -3.21 7.92
C VAL A 86 -1.85 -3.82 8.19
N ALA A 87 -2.34 -3.76 9.43
CA ALA A 87 -3.64 -4.34 9.79
C ALA A 87 -4.78 -3.67 9.01
N PHE A 88 -4.76 -2.34 8.92
CA PHE A 88 -5.74 -1.58 8.15
C PHE A 88 -5.73 -1.99 6.67
N SER A 89 -4.53 -2.00 6.05
CA SER A 89 -4.38 -2.32 4.63
C SER A 89 -4.75 -3.77 4.32
N LEU A 90 -4.45 -4.72 5.21
CA LEU A 90 -4.85 -6.12 5.08
C LEU A 90 -6.36 -6.31 5.20
N VAL A 91 -7.00 -5.68 6.20
CA VAL A 91 -8.44 -5.81 6.42
C VAL A 91 -9.22 -5.17 5.26
N VAL A 92 -8.92 -3.90 4.94
CA VAL A 92 -9.63 -3.18 3.87
C VAL A 92 -9.32 -3.80 2.51
N GLY A 93 -8.04 -4.04 2.19
CA GLY A 93 -7.64 -4.67 0.94
C GLY A 93 -8.22 -6.07 0.77
N GLY A 94 -8.21 -6.87 1.84
CA GLY A 94 -8.80 -8.20 1.86
C GLY A 94 -10.31 -8.17 1.63
N MET A 95 -11.05 -7.27 2.30
CA MET A 95 -12.48 -7.08 2.06
C MET A 95 -12.78 -6.65 0.62
N MET A 96 -11.99 -5.72 0.07
CA MET A 96 -12.16 -5.27 -1.31
C MET A 96 -11.95 -6.38 -2.33
N VAL A 97 -10.87 -7.16 -2.17
CA VAL A 97 -10.58 -8.33 -3.02
C VAL A 97 -11.69 -9.37 -2.89
N PHE A 98 -12.08 -9.71 -1.67
CA PHE A 98 -13.11 -10.71 -1.40
C PHE A 98 -14.47 -10.32 -2.01
N LEU A 99 -14.94 -9.11 -1.76
CA LEU A 99 -16.22 -8.62 -2.28
C LEU A 99 -16.20 -8.52 -3.80
N SER A 100 -15.13 -7.97 -4.37
CA SER A 100 -14.99 -7.86 -5.82
C SER A 100 -14.97 -9.23 -6.50
N TYR A 101 -14.25 -10.20 -5.92
CA TYR A 101 -14.18 -11.56 -6.44
C TYR A 101 -15.51 -12.34 -6.30
N SER A 102 -16.27 -12.06 -5.25
CA SER A 102 -17.54 -12.74 -4.98
C SER A 102 -18.69 -12.30 -5.87
N ILE A 103 -18.56 -11.18 -6.61
CA ILE A 103 -19.63 -10.62 -7.46
C ILE A 103 -19.42 -11.04 -8.91
N ASP A 104 -20.46 -11.60 -9.52
CA ASP A 104 -20.44 -12.11 -10.90
C ASP A 104 -20.12 -11.06 -11.97
N SER A 105 -19.50 -11.53 -13.05
CA SER A 105 -19.09 -10.73 -14.22
C SER A 105 -20.26 -10.51 -15.15
N LEU A 106 -21.29 -9.77 -14.77
CA LEU A 106 -22.30 -9.39 -15.75
C LEU A 106 -21.71 -8.33 -16.70
N GLY A 107 -20.87 -8.77 -17.65
CA GLY A 107 -20.34 -7.97 -18.75
C GLY A 107 -19.07 -7.14 -18.52
N SER A 108 -18.35 -7.31 -17.39
CA SER A 108 -17.01 -6.71 -17.17
C SER A 108 -15.87 -7.71 -17.33
#